data_AF-I3VIQ2-F1
#
_entry.id   AF-I3VIQ2-F1
#
_cell.length_a   1.000
_cell.length_b   1.000
_cell.length_c   1.000
_cell.angle_alpha   90.00
_cell.angle_beta   90.00
_cell.angle_gamma   90.00
#
_symmetry.space_group_name_H-M   'P 1'
#
loop_
_entity.id
_entity.type
_entity.pdbx_description
1 polymer ?
#
loop_
_entity_poly.entity_id
_entity_poly.type
_entity_poly.pdbx_seq_one_letter_code
_entity_poly.pdbx_strand_id
1 'polypeptide(L)'
;MKPYPLELRQRIVEAVDQQLSTIEEIAGIFQVHSSYVYKLLRQRRDTKELAPLPHGGGASPKLEGADREVLVDLVAEQPDATLTELREGIRKRKRVSVSVSTVWRWLEGLALTRKKSRGGRVKRTR
;
A
#
# COMPACT_ATOMS: atom_id res chain seq x y z
N MET A 1 3.17 -3.51 13.05
CA MET A 1 2.88 -3.66 14.49
C MET A 1 1.43 -4.03 14.65
N LYS A 2 1.09 -4.98 15.55
CA LYS A 2 -0.32 -5.31 15.82
C LYS A 2 -0.94 -4.23 16.72
N PRO A 3 -2.17 -3.76 16.44
CA PRO A 3 -2.84 -2.83 17.32
C PRO A 3 -3.18 -3.50 18.65
N TYR A 4 -3.27 -2.72 19.73
CA TYR A 4 -3.80 -3.20 20.99
C TYR A 4 -5.24 -3.72 20.85
N PRO A 5 -5.63 -4.74 21.64
CA PRO A 5 -6.99 -5.28 21.66
C PRO A 5 -8.03 -4.19 21.95
N LEU A 6 -9.25 -4.37 21.41
CA LEU A 6 -10.35 -3.44 21.60
C LEU A 6 -10.72 -3.28 23.08
N GLU A 7 -10.71 -4.39 23.83
CA GLU A 7 -10.99 -4.41 25.27
C GLU A 7 -10.08 -3.46 26.07
N LEU A 8 -8.77 -3.45 25.76
CA LEU A 8 -7.81 -2.57 26.43
C LEU A 8 -8.13 -1.09 26.13
N ARG A 9 -8.47 -0.80 24.87
CA ARG A 9 -8.84 0.56 24.44
C ARG A 9 -10.10 1.05 25.15
N GLN A 10 -11.12 0.20 25.26
CA GLN A 10 -12.37 0.51 25.94
C GLN A 10 -12.13 0.81 27.41
N ARG A 11 -11.37 -0.04 28.12
CA ARG A 11 -11.05 0.18 29.55
C ARG A 11 -10.27 1.47 29.79
N ILE A 12 -9.31 1.80 28.92
CA ILE A 12 -8.58 3.08 29.02
C ILE A 12 -9.53 4.27 28.86
N VAL A 13 -10.43 4.21 27.87
CA VAL A 13 -11.40 5.30 27.62
C VAL A 13 -12.39 5.44 28.76
N GLU A 14 -12.88 4.33 29.30
CA GLU A 14 -13.77 4.32 30.45
C GLU A 14 -13.11 4.93 31.69
N ALA A 15 -11.84 4.59 31.96
CA ALA A 15 -11.08 5.20 33.05
C ALA A 15 -10.91 6.72 32.89
N VAL A 16 -10.72 7.20 31.65
CA VAL A 16 -10.65 8.64 31.36
C VAL A 16 -12.02 9.30 31.55
N ASP A 17 -13.10 8.67 31.10
CA ASP A 17 -14.46 9.20 31.19
C ASP A 17 -14.94 9.32 32.64
N GLN A 18 -14.50 8.42 33.52
CA GLN A 18 -14.79 8.48 34.95
C GLN A 18 -13.99 9.58 35.70
N GLN A 19 -13.05 10.27 35.03
CA GLN A 19 -12.23 11.37 35.60
C GLN A 19 -11.52 11.03 36.91
N LEU A 20 -11.23 9.74 37.14
CA LEU A 20 -10.69 9.25 38.41
C LEU A 20 -9.20 9.59 38.62
N SER A 21 -8.47 9.88 37.55
CA SER A 21 -7.02 10.07 37.58
C SER A 21 -6.54 10.87 36.37
N THR A 22 -5.30 11.34 36.42
CA THR A 22 -4.63 11.98 35.30
C THR A 22 -4.33 10.98 34.17
N ILE A 23 -4.10 11.48 32.95
CA ILE A 23 -3.74 10.63 31.79
C ILE A 23 -2.44 9.86 32.03
N GLU A 24 -1.50 10.43 32.79
CA GLU A 24 -0.21 9.81 33.11
C GLU A 24 -0.39 8.63 34.07
N GLU A 25 -1.23 8.77 35.08
CA GLU A 25 -1.58 7.70 36.01
C GLU A 25 -2.34 6.57 35.31
N ILE A 26 -3.31 6.92 34.45
CA ILE A 26 -4.05 5.93 33.64
C ILE A 26 -3.07 5.16 32.74
N ALA A 27 -2.14 5.86 32.10
CA ALA A 27 -1.11 5.21 31.28
C ALA A 27 -0.25 4.24 32.11
N GLY A 28 0.12 4.62 33.34
CA GLY A 28 0.81 3.75 34.29
C GLY A 28 0.02 2.50 34.68
N ILE A 29 -1.27 2.64 35.03
CA ILE A 29 -2.17 1.53 35.40
C ILE A 29 -2.27 0.51 34.28
N PHE A 30 -2.45 0.98 33.04
CA PHE A 30 -2.59 0.11 31.87
C PHE A 30 -1.25 -0.29 31.23
N GLN A 31 -0.11 0.13 31.80
CA GLN A 31 1.24 -0.10 31.27
C GLN A 31 1.39 0.31 29.79
N VAL A 32 0.77 1.43 29.42
CA VAL A 32 0.86 2.02 28.08
C VAL A 32 1.57 3.37 28.15
N HIS A 33 2.02 3.85 27.00
CA HIS A 33 2.61 5.18 26.93
C HIS A 33 1.51 6.26 27.00
N SER A 34 1.74 7.38 27.69
CA SER A 34 0.78 8.50 27.77
C SER A 34 0.36 9.01 26.39
N SER A 35 1.32 9.09 25.46
CA SER A 35 1.10 9.43 24.05
C SER A 35 0.10 8.51 23.32
N TYR A 36 -0.02 7.24 23.75
CA TYR A 36 -1.01 6.33 23.22
C TYR A 36 -2.43 6.69 23.69
N VAL A 37 -2.59 7.04 24.97
CA VAL A 37 -3.88 7.48 25.53
C VAL A 37 -4.37 8.75 24.82
N TYR A 38 -3.49 9.75 24.62
CA TYR A 38 -3.84 10.95 23.86
C TYR A 38 -4.28 10.64 22.42
N LYS A 39 -3.57 9.75 21.72
CA LYS A 39 -3.94 9.31 20.37
C LYS A 39 -5.29 8.62 20.34
N LEU A 40 -5.58 7.77 21.34
CA LEU A 40 -6.85 7.06 21.46
C LEU A 40 -8.02 8.02 21.67
N LEU A 41 -7.86 9.01 22.56
CA LEU A 41 -8.88 10.04 22.80
C LEU A 41 -9.10 10.93 21.58
N ARG A 42 -8.03 11.27 20.84
CA ARG A 42 -8.14 11.98 19.57
C ARG A 42 -8.90 11.16 18.53
N GLN A 43 -8.56 9.87 18.38
CA GLN A 43 -9.27 8.96 17.47
C GLN A 43 -10.77 8.91 17.78
N ARG A 44 -11.13 8.73 19.07
CA ARG A 44 -12.53 8.73 19.51
C ARG A 44 -13.24 10.04 19.15
N ARG A 45 -12.59 11.18 19.29
CA ARG A 45 -13.16 12.49 18.94
C ARG A 45 -13.41 12.61 17.43
N ASP A 46 -12.47 12.18 16.62
CA ASP A 46 -12.50 12.35 15.17
C ASP A 46 -13.44 11.34 14.48
N THR A 47 -13.45 10.09 14.97
CA THR A 47 -14.13 8.97 14.30
C THR A 47 -15.32 8.40 15.07
N LYS A 48 -15.48 8.77 16.36
CA LYS A 48 -16.42 8.13 17.31
C LYS A 48 -16.22 6.63 17.51
N GLU A 49 -15.12 6.08 17.01
CA GLU A 49 -14.77 4.67 17.10
C GLU A 49 -13.48 4.46 17.90
N LEU A 50 -13.43 3.32 18.61
CA LEU A 50 -12.25 2.86 19.33
C LEU A 50 -11.55 1.69 18.62
N ALA A 51 -12.18 1.12 17.59
CA ALA A 51 -11.60 0.04 16.81
C ALA A 51 -10.29 0.51 16.15
N PRO A 52 -9.28 -0.37 16.02
CA PRO A 52 -8.10 -0.05 15.23
C PRO A 52 -8.50 0.33 13.81
N LEU A 53 -8.00 1.48 13.34
CA LEU A 53 -8.16 1.87 11.94
C LEU A 53 -7.49 0.82 11.04
N PRO A 54 -8.05 0.55 9.85
CA PRO A 54 -7.37 -0.26 8.86
C PRO A 54 -6.00 0.36 8.58
N HIS A 55 -5.01 -0.49 8.29
CA HIS A 55 -3.70 0.02 7.84
C HIS A 55 -3.93 0.93 6.64
N GLY A 56 -3.44 2.18 6.73
CA GLY A 56 -3.72 3.24 5.76
C GLY A 56 -3.21 3.00 4.33
N GLY A 57 -2.74 1.78 4.03
CA GLY A 57 -2.16 1.41 2.75
C GLY A 57 -0.84 2.12 2.47
N GLY A 58 -0.28 1.81 1.30
CA GLY A 58 0.76 2.63 0.68
C GLY A 58 0.14 3.65 -0.27
N ALA A 59 0.97 4.50 -0.86
CA ALA A 59 0.54 5.41 -1.93
C ALA A 59 -0.15 4.64 -3.06
N SER A 60 -1.20 5.23 -3.64
CA SER A 60 -1.89 4.66 -4.80
C SER A 60 -0.90 4.40 -5.94
N PRO A 61 -0.95 3.22 -6.57
CA PRO A 61 -0.05 2.90 -7.67
C PRO A 61 -0.28 3.87 -8.84
N LYS A 62 0.80 4.34 -9.46
CA LYS A 62 0.73 5.28 -10.62
C LYS A 62 0.17 4.67 -11.89
N LEU A 63 0.08 3.34 -11.94
CA LEU A 63 -0.45 2.60 -13.07
C LEU A 63 -1.53 1.66 -12.50
N GLU A 64 -2.65 1.54 -13.21
CA GLU A 64 -3.83 0.79 -12.78
C GLU A 64 -4.12 -0.39 -13.71
N GLY A 65 -5.01 -1.31 -13.33
CA GLY A 65 -5.32 -2.51 -14.12
C GLY A 65 -5.56 -2.27 -15.62
N ALA A 66 -6.23 -1.16 -15.97
CA ALA A 66 -6.48 -0.77 -17.36
C ALA A 66 -5.21 -0.38 -18.14
N ASP A 67 -4.14 0.08 -17.47
CA ASP A 67 -2.88 0.41 -18.13
C ASP A 67 -2.06 -0.83 -18.49
N ARG A 68 -2.47 -2.03 -18.02
CA ARG A 68 -1.80 -3.27 -18.38
C ARG A 68 -1.90 -3.55 -19.87
N GLU A 69 -2.99 -3.16 -20.51
CA GLU A 69 -3.18 -3.29 -21.97
C GLU A 69 -2.12 -2.49 -22.73
N VAL A 70 -1.78 -1.30 -22.27
CA VAL A 70 -0.72 -0.48 -22.89
C VAL A 70 0.63 -1.19 -22.86
N LEU A 71 0.94 -1.90 -21.78
CA LEU A 71 2.17 -2.68 -21.70
C LEU A 71 2.14 -3.91 -22.62
N VAL A 72 1.00 -4.58 -22.73
CA VAL A 72 0.80 -5.70 -23.67
C VAL A 72 1.00 -5.22 -25.11
N ASP A 73 0.40 -4.11 -25.49
CA ASP A 73 0.53 -3.53 -26.83
C ASP A 73 1.96 -3.12 -27.15
N LEU A 74 2.64 -2.46 -26.21
CA LEU A 74 4.05 -2.07 -26.37
C LEU A 74 4.96 -3.29 -26.57
N VAL A 75 4.72 -4.38 -25.83
CA VAL A 75 5.47 -5.63 -25.98
C VAL A 75 5.10 -6.36 -27.28
N ALA A 76 3.85 -6.28 -27.72
CA ALA A 76 3.41 -6.88 -28.98
C ALA A 76 4.04 -6.16 -30.19
N GLU A 77 4.11 -4.84 -30.15
CA GLU A 77 4.76 -4.01 -31.18
C GLU A 77 6.27 -4.20 -31.20
N GLN A 78 6.90 -4.27 -30.01
CA GLN A 78 8.35 -4.35 -29.86
C GLN A 78 8.73 -5.45 -28.86
N PRO A 79 8.72 -6.72 -29.28
CA PRO A 79 8.94 -7.86 -28.38
C PRO A 79 10.37 -7.93 -27.82
N ASP A 80 11.33 -7.27 -28.46
CA ASP A 80 12.73 -7.20 -28.04
C ASP A 80 13.07 -5.90 -27.27
N ALA A 81 12.06 -5.07 -26.97
CA ALA A 81 12.25 -3.82 -26.23
C ALA A 81 12.82 -4.07 -24.82
N THR A 82 13.78 -3.23 -24.45
CA THR A 82 14.35 -3.17 -23.11
C THR A 82 13.35 -2.55 -22.13
N LEU A 83 13.55 -2.79 -20.82
CA LEU A 83 12.70 -2.19 -19.79
C LEU A 83 12.71 -0.65 -19.82
N THR A 84 13.83 -0.05 -20.23
CA THR A 84 13.96 1.40 -20.38
C THR A 84 13.14 1.92 -21.55
N GLU A 85 13.14 1.20 -22.68
CA GLU A 85 12.32 1.55 -23.85
C GLU A 85 10.82 1.39 -23.55
N LEU A 86 10.43 0.32 -22.85
CA LEU A 86 9.06 0.15 -22.38
C LEU A 86 8.62 1.27 -21.42
N ARG A 87 9.52 1.70 -20.51
CA ARG A 87 9.28 2.86 -19.64
C ARG A 87 9.02 4.13 -20.45
N GLU A 88 9.85 4.42 -21.44
CA GLU A 88 9.64 5.60 -22.31
C GLU A 88 8.37 5.46 -23.15
N GLY A 89 8.02 4.25 -23.61
CA GLY A 89 6.76 3.96 -24.28
C GLY A 89 5.54 4.28 -23.40
N ILE A 90 5.55 3.82 -22.14
CA ILE A 90 4.51 4.13 -21.14
C ILE A 90 4.44 5.64 -20.92
N ARG A 91 5.59 6.32 -20.76
CA ARG A 91 5.64 7.77 -20.61
C ARG A 91 5.03 8.49 -21.80
N LYS A 92 5.32 8.06 -23.02
CA LYS A 92 4.77 8.67 -24.25
C LYS A 92 3.26 8.46 -24.37
N ARG A 93 2.75 7.26 -24.08
CA ARG A 93 1.32 6.92 -24.24
C ARG A 93 0.44 7.44 -23.11
N LYS A 94 0.87 7.30 -21.86
CA LYS A 94 0.07 7.61 -20.66
C LYS A 94 0.49 8.91 -19.97
N ARG A 95 1.60 9.53 -20.39
CA ARG A 95 2.19 10.72 -19.72
C ARG A 95 2.55 10.48 -18.25
N VAL A 96 2.69 9.22 -17.84
CA VAL A 96 3.07 8.81 -16.49
C VAL A 96 4.53 8.37 -16.48
N SER A 97 5.31 8.88 -15.51
CA SER A 97 6.68 8.43 -15.27
C SER A 97 6.72 7.38 -14.17
N VAL A 98 7.25 6.20 -14.51
CA VAL A 98 7.43 5.06 -13.60
C VAL A 98 8.88 4.60 -13.58
N SER A 99 9.29 3.93 -12.49
CA SER A 99 10.62 3.33 -12.40
C SER A 99 10.70 2.05 -13.24
N VAL A 100 11.93 1.66 -13.62
CA VAL A 100 12.21 0.41 -14.32
C VAL A 100 11.70 -0.80 -13.53
N SER A 101 11.83 -0.79 -12.20
CA SER A 101 11.34 -1.85 -11.32
C SER A 101 9.82 -1.98 -11.35
N THR A 102 9.08 -0.88 -11.53
CA THR A 102 7.62 -0.92 -11.71
C THR A 102 7.25 -1.60 -13.02
N VAL A 103 7.96 -1.28 -14.12
CA VAL A 103 7.77 -1.93 -15.43
C VAL A 103 8.04 -3.43 -15.34
N TRP A 104 9.13 -3.84 -14.66
CA TRP A 104 9.46 -5.26 -14.47
C TRP A 104 8.39 -6.00 -13.67
N ARG A 105 7.96 -5.47 -12.51
CA ARG A 105 6.87 -6.06 -11.69
C ARG A 105 5.58 -6.22 -12.49
N TRP A 106 5.32 -5.28 -13.39
CA TRP A 106 4.14 -5.32 -14.26
C TRP A 106 4.23 -6.38 -15.35
N LEU A 107 5.40 -6.55 -15.97
CA LEU A 107 5.65 -7.65 -16.91
C LEU A 107 5.54 -9.02 -16.21
N GLU A 108 6.12 -9.16 -15.01
CA GLU A 108 6.03 -10.37 -14.19
C GLU A 108 4.57 -10.69 -13.85
N GLY A 109 3.80 -9.69 -13.40
CA GLY A 109 2.37 -9.84 -13.13
C GLY A 109 1.50 -10.07 -14.38
N LEU A 110 2.05 -10.01 -15.58
CA LEU A 110 1.40 -10.38 -16.85
C LEU A 110 1.94 -11.70 -17.41
N ALA A 111 2.84 -12.37 -16.70
CA ALA A 111 3.59 -13.55 -17.16
C ALA A 111 4.30 -13.33 -18.52
N LEU A 112 4.64 -12.08 -18.86
CA LEU A 112 5.36 -11.73 -20.07
C LEU A 112 6.86 -11.70 -19.76
N THR A 113 7.56 -12.79 -20.08
CA THR A 113 9.01 -12.85 -19.92
C THR A 113 9.72 -12.36 -21.18
N ARG A 114 10.84 -11.65 -20.99
CA ARG A 114 11.75 -11.31 -22.08
C ARG A 114 12.21 -12.57 -22.81
N LYS A 115 12.07 -12.57 -24.12
CA LYS A 115 12.59 -13.59 -25.03
C LYS A 115 14.12 -13.67 -24.91
N LYS A 116 14.67 -14.85 -24.60
CA LYS A 116 16.13 -15.07 -24.41
C LYS A 116 16.89 -15.34 -25.72
N SER A 117 16.22 -15.66 -26.83
CA SER A 117 16.87 -15.94 -28.13
C SER A 117 16.10 -15.33 -29.31
N ARG A 118 16.81 -14.77 -30.30
CA ARG A 118 16.26 -13.92 -31.38
C ARG A 118 15.30 -14.61 -32.37
N GLY A 119 14.97 -15.91 -32.22
CA GLY A 119 14.34 -16.71 -33.29
C GLY A 119 12.88 -17.19 -33.11
N GLY A 120 12.23 -17.09 -31.95
CA GLY A 120 10.89 -17.69 -31.72
C GLY A 120 9.77 -16.74 -31.28
N ARG A 121 8.51 -16.99 -31.66
CA ARG A 121 7.32 -16.21 -31.27
C ARG A 121 7.12 -16.22 -29.73
N VAL A 122 6.73 -15.09 -29.15
CA VAL A 122 6.47 -14.95 -27.71
C VAL A 122 5.37 -15.93 -27.29
N LYS A 123 5.66 -16.79 -26.31
CA LYS A 123 4.66 -17.70 -25.72
C LYS A 123 4.08 -17.07 -24.47
N ARG A 124 2.76 -17.05 -24.38
CA ARG A 124 2.00 -16.61 -23.21
C ARG A 124 1.80 -17.85 -22.33
N THR A 125 2.38 -17.87 -21.12
CA THR A 125 2.12 -18.97 -20.18
C THR A 125 0.76 -18.77 -19.52
N ARG A 126 0.03 -19.89 -19.37
CA ARG A 126 -1.28 -20.00 -18.73
C ARG A 126 -1.12 -20.21 -17.23
#